data_AF-A0A2V5XWA5-F1
#
_entry.id   AF-A0A2V5XWA5-F1
#
_cell.length_a   1.000
_cell.length_b   1.000
_cell.length_c   1.000
_cell.angle_alpha   90.00
_cell.angle_beta   90.00
_cell.angle_gamma   90.00
#
_symmetry.space_group_name_H-M   'P 1'
#
loop_
_entity.id
_entity.type
_entity.pdbx_description
1 polymer ?
#
loop_
_entity_poly.entity_id
_entity_poly.type
_entity_poly.pdbx_seq_one_letter_code
_entity_poly.pdbx_strand_id
1 'polypeptide(L)'
;MPLLRQLELPFHSTGILSVVRTDSSPGELVAQPTVSPCELVFVGQALRLPNPATATEAVALRTTARELLRAHGALLIANELRVEWNSRLSTVAGRADYRQKLISLNPRLVEHPSEIDRTLRHELAHILAQFRAGRRRIPPHGEEWRQACIDLGIAGEKRCHNLPFPARTHPARFVYGCPNCGQEFPRVRRMRRALACLACCRKHNRGEFHPRYRLKLIR
;
A
#
# COMPACT_ATOMS: atom_id res chain seq x y z
N MET A 1 -21.25 -0.15 -26.36
CA MET A 1 -19.82 0.04 -26.71
C MET A 1 -19.17 0.98 -25.68
N PRO A 2 -18.62 0.50 -24.56
CA PRO A 2 -18.13 1.40 -23.52
C PRO A 2 -16.68 1.84 -23.79
N LEU A 3 -16.49 3.15 -23.79
CA LEU A 3 -15.22 3.88 -23.95
C LEU A 3 -14.20 3.45 -22.89
N LEU A 4 -13.04 2.97 -23.33
CA LEU A 4 -11.88 2.64 -22.49
C LEU A 4 -11.25 3.94 -21.97
N ARG A 5 -11.64 4.35 -20.74
CA ARG A 5 -10.93 5.41 -20.00
C ARG A 5 -9.47 5.01 -19.77
N GLN A 6 -8.57 5.89 -20.22
CA GLN A 6 -7.15 5.90 -19.94
C GLN A 6 -6.93 5.88 -18.42
N LEU A 7 -6.16 4.89 -17.95
CA LEU A 7 -5.51 4.95 -16.64
C LEU A 7 -4.06 5.33 -16.91
N GLU A 8 -3.72 6.59 -16.67
CA GLU A 8 -2.33 7.02 -16.59
C GLU A 8 -1.70 6.33 -15.37
N LEU A 9 -0.87 5.32 -15.64
CA LEU A 9 0.00 4.74 -14.62
C LEU A 9 1.35 5.47 -14.74
N PRO A 10 1.78 6.24 -13.72
CA PRO A 10 3.12 6.78 -13.69
C PRO A 10 4.10 5.62 -13.46
N PHE A 11 4.88 5.29 -14.49
CA PHE A 11 6.03 4.41 -14.36
C PHE A 11 7.22 5.28 -13.99
N HIS A 12 7.61 5.27 -12.72
CA HIS A 12 8.94 5.73 -12.35
C HIS A 12 9.94 4.64 -12.74
N SER A 13 10.73 4.92 -13.78
CA SER A 13 11.93 4.15 -14.13
C SER A 13 13.01 4.49 -13.11
N THR A 14 13.34 3.56 -12.21
CA THR A 14 14.59 3.63 -11.45
C THR A 14 15.67 3.01 -12.31
N GLY A 15 16.59 3.86 -12.79
CA GLY A 15 17.72 3.48 -13.64
C GLY A 15 18.60 2.44 -12.97
N ILE A 16 18.99 1.44 -13.75
CA ILE A 16 20.01 0.44 -13.42
C ILE A 16 21.36 1.08 -13.74
N LEU A 17 22.16 1.39 -12.72
CA LEU A 17 23.56 1.75 -12.87
C LEU A 17 24.39 0.45 -12.96
N SER A 18 25.02 0.26 -14.11
CA SER A 18 26.05 -0.74 -14.37
C SER A 18 27.34 -0.35 -13.66
N VAL A 19 27.92 -1.25 -12.84
CA VAL A 19 29.27 -1.10 -12.30
C VAL A 19 30.19 -2.11 -12.96
N VAL A 20 31.30 -1.57 -13.49
CA VAL A 20 32.41 -2.24 -14.17
C VAL A 20 33.27 -3.00 -13.18
N ARG A 21 33.80 -4.15 -13.62
CA ARG A 21 34.77 -5.00 -12.90
C ARG A 21 36.17 -4.42 -12.99
N THR A 22 36.93 -4.47 -11.90
CA THR A 22 38.40 -4.54 -11.91
C THR A 22 38.89 -5.39 -10.74
N ASP A 23 39.70 -6.38 -11.05
CA ASP A 23 40.35 -7.33 -10.15
C ASP A 23 41.54 -6.71 -9.39
N SER A 24 41.81 -7.18 -8.16
CA SER A 24 43.15 -7.51 -7.62
C SER A 24 43.06 -7.98 -6.15
N SER A 25 43.71 -9.12 -5.87
CA SER A 25 43.90 -9.81 -4.57
C SER A 25 45.35 -9.58 -4.07
N PRO A 26 45.89 -10.21 -2.99
CA PRO A 26 45.32 -10.84 -1.78
C PRO A 26 46.09 -10.49 -0.47
N GLY A 27 45.62 -11.01 0.68
CA GLY A 27 46.38 -11.13 1.96
C GLY A 27 45.43 -11.41 3.13
N GLU A 28 45.05 -12.66 3.44
CA GLU A 28 45.68 -13.74 4.25
C GLU A 28 45.37 -13.72 5.77
N LEU A 29 45.11 -14.94 6.29
CA LEU A 29 45.06 -15.43 7.68
C LEU A 29 43.78 -15.13 8.51
N VAL A 30 43.13 -16.04 9.28
CA VAL A 30 43.38 -17.42 9.73
C VAL A 30 42.13 -18.03 10.43
N ALA A 31 41.93 -19.35 10.29
CA ALA A 31 41.29 -20.39 11.17
C ALA A 31 39.83 -20.27 11.68
N GLN A 32 39.05 -21.33 11.96
CA GLN A 32 38.98 -22.79 11.69
C GLN A 32 37.56 -23.29 12.17
N PRO A 33 37.12 -24.54 11.89
CA PRO A 33 35.71 -24.91 11.68
C PRO A 33 35.04 -25.64 12.86
N THR A 34 33.69 -25.68 12.91
CA THR A 34 32.94 -26.80 13.53
C THR A 34 31.51 -26.98 12.96
N VAL A 35 31.32 -28.19 12.41
CA VAL A 35 30.15 -29.11 12.27
C VAL A 35 28.67 -28.68 12.40
N SER A 36 27.91 -29.21 11.43
CA SER A 36 26.44 -29.35 11.27
C SER A 36 25.77 -30.26 12.33
N PRO A 37 24.44 -30.18 12.56
CA PRO A 37 23.53 -31.05 11.81
C PRO A 37 22.22 -30.39 11.33
N CYS A 38 21.72 -30.94 10.22
CA CYS A 38 20.37 -30.80 9.68
C CYS A 38 19.28 -31.12 10.73
N GLU A 39 18.13 -30.43 10.70
CA GLU A 39 16.84 -31.09 10.44
C GLU A 39 15.63 -30.13 10.35
N LEU A 40 14.72 -30.55 9.46
CA LEU A 40 13.29 -30.26 9.36
C LEU A 40 12.81 -28.86 8.91
N VAL A 41 12.58 -28.79 7.59
CA VAL A 41 11.67 -27.83 6.96
C VAL A 41 10.23 -28.11 7.39
N PHE A 42 9.74 -27.39 8.40
CA PHE A 42 8.31 -27.27 8.65
C PHE A 42 7.75 -26.10 7.82
N VAL A 43 7.10 -26.42 6.70
CA VAL A 43 6.23 -25.48 5.96
C VAL A 43 4.93 -25.34 6.74
N GLY A 44 4.99 -24.63 7.88
CA GLY A 44 3.82 -24.20 8.63
C GLY A 44 3.74 -22.69 8.56
N GLN A 45 2.76 -22.15 7.83
CA GLN A 45 2.37 -20.75 8.04
C GLN A 45 1.86 -20.62 9.47
N ALA A 46 2.75 -20.27 10.39
CA ALA A 46 2.40 -19.90 11.74
C ALA A 46 1.44 -18.71 11.63
N LEU A 47 0.16 -18.95 11.93
CA LEU A 47 -0.73 -17.90 12.39
C LEU A 47 -0.04 -17.32 13.64
N ARG A 48 0.80 -16.30 13.47
CA ARG A 48 1.37 -15.56 14.60
C ARG A 48 0.19 -15.02 15.37
N LEU A 49 -0.11 -15.63 16.50
CA LEU A 49 -1.02 -15.06 17.47
C LEU A 49 -0.53 -13.63 17.76
N PRO A 50 -1.44 -12.64 17.83
CA PRO A 50 -1.03 -11.28 18.16
C PRO A 50 -0.26 -11.31 19.48
N ASN A 51 0.93 -10.70 19.51
CA ASN A 51 1.71 -10.56 20.73
C ASN A 51 0.81 -9.94 21.81
N PRO A 52 0.72 -10.48 23.04
CA PRO A 52 -0.16 -9.94 24.09
C PRO A 52 0.00 -8.43 24.31
N ALA A 53 1.19 -7.86 24.12
CA ALA A 53 1.40 -6.40 24.15
C ALA A 53 0.53 -5.65 23.10
N THR A 54 0.47 -6.18 21.87
CA THR A 54 -0.34 -5.61 20.79
C THR A 54 -1.84 -5.71 21.06
N ALA A 55 -2.29 -6.71 21.83
CA ALA A 55 -3.69 -6.83 22.21
C ALA A 55 -4.11 -5.73 23.21
N THR A 56 -3.28 -5.48 24.23
CA THR A 56 -3.51 -4.39 25.20
C THR A 56 -3.49 -3.02 24.52
N GLU A 57 -2.52 -2.78 23.63
CA GLU A 57 -2.45 -1.55 22.84
C GLU A 57 -3.68 -1.38 21.93
N ALA A 58 -4.14 -2.45 21.26
CA ALA A 58 -5.35 -2.38 20.44
C ALA A 58 -6.59 -2.02 21.27
N VAL A 59 -6.69 -2.49 22.51
CA VAL A 59 -7.76 -2.10 23.44
C VAL A 59 -7.67 -0.62 23.78
N ALA A 60 -6.48 -0.10 24.11
CA ALA A 60 -6.29 1.32 24.40
C ALA A 60 -6.64 2.21 23.20
N LEU A 61 -6.12 1.90 22.01
CA LEU A 61 -6.40 2.62 20.77
C LEU A 61 -7.89 2.60 20.42
N ARG A 62 -8.56 1.47 20.63
CA ARG A 62 -10.02 1.36 20.48
C ARG A 62 -10.73 2.28 21.45
N THR A 63 -10.35 2.31 22.73
CA THR A 63 -10.97 3.19 23.72
C THR A 63 -10.85 4.66 23.31
N THR A 64 -9.65 5.11 22.96
CA THR A 64 -9.40 6.48 22.46
C THR A 64 -10.25 6.81 21.23
N ALA A 65 -10.28 5.92 20.23
CA ALA A 65 -11.07 6.14 19.02
C ALA A 65 -12.58 6.25 19.30
N ARG A 66 -13.08 5.47 20.25
CA ARG A 66 -14.49 5.51 20.67
C ARG A 66 -14.81 6.81 21.39
N GLU A 67 -13.95 7.26 22.29
CA GLU A 67 -14.12 8.53 23.00
C GLU A 67 -14.16 9.71 22.03
N LEU A 68 -13.25 9.74 21.06
CA LEU A 68 -13.25 10.75 19.99
C LEU A 68 -14.57 10.74 19.20
N LEU A 69 -15.05 9.57 18.77
CA LEU A 69 -16.34 9.49 18.07
C LEU A 69 -17.51 9.97 18.94
N ARG A 70 -17.53 9.64 20.24
CA ARG A 70 -18.56 10.10 21.17
C ARG A 70 -18.54 11.61 21.34
N ALA A 71 -17.36 12.21 21.48
CA ALA A 71 -17.19 13.66 21.57
C ALA A 71 -17.73 14.40 20.33
N HIS A 72 -17.75 13.74 19.17
CA HIS A 72 -18.30 14.29 17.92
C HIS A 72 -19.72 13.78 17.59
N GLY A 73 -20.48 13.31 18.58
CA GLY A 73 -21.89 12.93 18.44
C GLY A 73 -22.15 11.59 17.74
N ALA A 74 -21.10 10.80 17.49
CA ALA A 74 -21.17 9.54 16.76
C ALA A 74 -21.32 8.32 17.71
N LEU A 75 -22.28 8.39 18.64
CA LEU A 75 -22.45 7.42 19.74
C LEU A 75 -22.68 5.98 19.26
N LEU A 76 -23.57 5.80 18.27
CA LEU A 76 -23.94 4.47 17.77
C LEU A 76 -22.72 3.74 17.19
N ILE A 77 -22.01 4.43 16.29
CA ILE A 77 -20.85 3.84 15.61
C ILE A 77 -19.65 3.67 16.55
N ALA A 78 -19.51 4.51 17.59
CA ALA A 78 -18.47 4.35 18.59
C ALA A 78 -18.59 2.99 19.30
N ASN A 79 -19.79 2.56 19.68
CA ASN A 79 -19.95 1.30 20.41
C ASN A 79 -19.59 0.06 19.57
N GLU A 80 -19.82 0.14 18.26
CA GLU A 80 -19.49 -0.92 17.30
C GLU A 80 -18.03 -0.89 16.84
N LEU A 81 -17.34 0.26 16.94
CA LEU A 81 -16.00 0.42 16.40
C LEU A 81 -15.00 -0.56 17.02
N ARG A 82 -14.26 -1.26 16.16
CA ARG A 82 -13.15 -2.14 16.50
C ARG A 82 -11.85 -1.57 15.93
N VAL A 83 -10.76 -1.80 16.66
CA VAL A 83 -9.41 -1.48 16.21
C VAL A 83 -8.58 -2.76 16.34
N GLU A 84 -7.77 -3.06 15.32
CA GLU A 84 -6.91 -4.24 15.29
C GLU A 84 -5.53 -3.94 14.70
N TRP A 85 -4.56 -4.75 15.07
CA TRP A 85 -3.29 -4.84 14.37
C TRP A 85 -3.37 -5.92 13.30
N ASN A 86 -3.15 -5.56 12.04
CA ASN A 86 -3.31 -6.46 10.90
C ASN A 86 -1.98 -6.67 10.16
N SER A 87 -1.35 -7.83 10.40
CA SER A 87 -0.07 -8.22 9.81
C SER A 87 -0.10 -8.40 8.28
N ARG A 88 -1.29 -8.41 7.66
CA ARG A 88 -1.43 -8.43 6.20
C ARG A 88 -1.24 -7.05 5.57
N LEU A 89 -1.32 -5.97 6.35
CA LEU A 89 -0.98 -4.62 5.87
C LEU A 89 0.55 -4.52 5.71
N SER A 90 1.00 -4.27 4.49
CA SER A 90 2.43 -4.25 4.16
C SER A 90 2.93 -2.87 3.75
N THR A 91 2.14 -2.12 2.97
CA THR A 91 2.53 -0.83 2.39
C THR A 91 1.77 0.36 2.95
N VAL A 92 0.64 0.14 3.63
CA VAL A 92 -0.18 1.20 4.24
C VAL A 92 -0.02 1.18 5.76
N ALA A 93 -0.14 2.33 6.41
CA ALA A 93 -0.08 2.42 7.88
C ALA A 93 -1.40 1.99 8.52
N GLY A 94 -2.50 2.38 7.91
CA GLY A 94 -3.84 2.11 8.41
C GLY A 94 -4.80 1.78 7.28
N ARG A 95 -5.99 1.34 7.68
CA ARG A 95 -7.17 1.21 6.83
C ARG A 95 -8.43 1.30 7.66
N ALA A 96 -9.37 2.14 7.22
CA ALA A 96 -10.74 2.17 7.71
C ALA A 96 -11.70 1.35 6.83
N ASP A 97 -12.59 0.59 7.48
CA ASP A 97 -13.77 -0.01 6.87
C ASP A 97 -15.05 0.44 7.61
N TYR A 98 -15.77 1.38 6.99
CA TYR A 98 -17.00 1.93 7.57
C TYR A 98 -18.15 0.91 7.65
N ARG A 99 -18.16 -0.13 6.81
CA ARG A 99 -19.25 -1.13 6.85
C ARG A 99 -19.03 -2.09 8.01
N GLN A 100 -17.78 -2.48 8.24
CA GLN A 100 -17.41 -3.40 9.32
C GLN A 100 -17.14 -2.71 10.66
N LYS A 101 -17.17 -1.37 10.69
CA LYS A 101 -16.80 -0.55 11.86
C LYS A 101 -15.40 -0.92 12.36
N LEU A 102 -14.46 -1.06 11.43
CA LEU A 102 -13.13 -1.60 11.71
C LEU A 102 -12.05 -0.61 11.26
N ILE A 103 -11.08 -0.37 12.14
CA ILE A 103 -9.80 0.23 11.79
C ILE A 103 -8.73 -0.84 11.94
N SER A 104 -8.00 -1.11 10.87
CA SER A 104 -6.84 -2.00 10.87
C SER A 104 -5.56 -1.16 10.79
N LEU A 105 -4.64 -1.35 11.72
CA LEU A 105 -3.34 -0.69 11.75
C LEU A 105 -2.23 -1.68 11.40
N ASN A 106 -1.18 -1.19 10.74
CA ASN A 106 -0.01 -1.96 10.38
C ASN A 106 0.89 -2.15 11.61
N PRO A 107 1.19 -3.40 12.03
CA PRO A 107 2.03 -3.65 13.20
C PRO A 107 3.41 -2.97 13.16
N ARG A 108 3.91 -2.62 11.98
CA ARG A 108 5.18 -1.88 11.82
C ARG A 108 5.12 -0.46 12.40
N LEU A 109 3.94 0.08 12.67
CA LEU A 109 3.82 1.37 13.36
C LEU A 109 4.37 1.36 14.78
N VAL A 110 4.57 0.18 15.39
CA VAL A 110 5.25 0.06 16.70
C VAL A 110 6.68 0.63 16.65
N GLU A 111 7.33 0.61 15.48
CA GLU A 111 8.65 1.23 15.25
C GLU A 111 8.56 2.77 15.13
N HIS A 112 7.34 3.32 15.04
CA HIS A 112 7.04 4.75 14.86
C HIS A 112 5.90 5.20 15.81
N PRO A 113 6.10 5.16 17.14
CA PRO A 113 5.03 5.37 18.10
C PRO A 113 4.32 6.73 17.97
N SER A 114 5.04 7.77 17.56
CA SER A 114 4.48 9.10 17.29
C SER A 114 3.45 9.12 16.16
N GLU A 115 3.51 8.16 15.24
CA GLU A 115 2.64 8.08 14.07
C GLU A 115 1.39 7.23 14.32
N ILE A 116 1.34 6.49 15.43
CA ILE A 116 0.20 5.62 15.77
C ILE A 116 -1.06 6.44 15.98
N ASP A 117 -1.02 7.45 16.86
CA ASP A 117 -2.19 8.31 17.15
C ASP A 117 -2.64 9.09 15.91
N ARG A 118 -1.69 9.63 15.16
CA ARG A 118 -1.94 10.33 13.90
C ARG A 118 -2.62 9.42 12.86
N THR A 119 -2.10 8.20 12.67
CA THR A 119 -2.70 7.21 11.76
C THR A 119 -4.09 6.80 12.23
N LEU A 120 -4.27 6.54 13.54
CA LEU A 120 -5.57 6.19 14.10
C LEU A 120 -6.60 7.29 13.80
N ARG A 121 -6.27 8.56 14.04
CA ARG A 121 -7.15 9.70 13.75
C ARG A 121 -7.42 9.86 12.26
N HIS A 122 -6.45 9.60 11.39
CA HIS A 122 -6.62 9.61 9.94
C HIS A 122 -7.69 8.59 9.50
N GLU A 123 -7.54 7.34 9.95
CA GLU A 123 -8.51 6.29 9.64
C GLU A 123 -9.88 6.56 10.29
N LEU A 124 -9.90 7.11 11.50
CA LEU A 124 -11.12 7.50 12.20
C LEU A 124 -11.85 8.64 11.47
N ALA A 125 -11.13 9.57 10.83
CA ALA A 125 -11.72 10.63 10.03
C ALA A 125 -12.53 10.07 8.86
N HIS A 126 -12.09 8.98 8.22
CA HIS A 126 -12.91 8.29 7.21
C HIS A 126 -14.21 7.74 7.79
N ILE A 127 -14.15 7.14 8.99
CA ILE A 127 -15.33 6.61 9.67
C ILE A 127 -16.31 7.74 10.03
N LEU A 128 -15.82 8.83 10.62
CA LEU A 128 -16.61 9.98 11.05
C LEU A 128 -17.23 10.72 9.86
N ALA A 129 -16.46 10.96 8.80
CA ALA A 129 -16.94 11.62 7.58
C ALA A 129 -18.08 10.82 6.93
N GLN A 130 -17.90 9.50 6.80
CA GLN A 130 -18.94 8.64 6.23
C GLN A 130 -20.17 8.53 7.15
N PHE A 131 -19.98 8.54 8.47
CA PHE A 131 -21.10 8.61 9.43
C PHE A 131 -21.96 9.85 9.20
N ARG A 132 -21.33 11.02 9.10
CA ARG A 132 -22.02 12.30 8.83
C ARG A 132 -22.71 12.34 7.47
N ALA A 133 -22.10 11.73 6.45
CA ALA A 133 -22.67 11.65 5.11
C ALA A 133 -23.82 10.62 4.99
N GLY A 134 -24.01 9.76 5.98
CA GLY A 134 -25.02 8.71 5.97
C GLY A 134 -24.83 7.72 4.81
N ARG A 135 -25.86 7.53 3.98
CA ARG A 135 -25.83 6.62 2.81
C ARG A 135 -25.19 7.25 1.57
N ARG A 136 -24.89 8.55 1.60
CA ARG A 136 -24.29 9.25 0.45
C ARG A 136 -22.84 8.80 0.26
N ARG A 137 -22.48 8.54 -0.99
CA ARG A 137 -21.09 8.28 -1.36
C ARG A 137 -20.31 9.59 -1.34
N ILE A 138 -19.27 9.65 -0.52
CA ILE A 138 -18.35 10.79 -0.46
C ILE A 138 -16.99 10.42 -1.05
N PRO A 139 -16.25 11.39 -1.63
CA PRO A 139 -14.86 11.20 -1.97
C PRO A 139 -14.03 10.88 -0.70
N PRO A 140 -13.11 9.89 -0.75
CA PRO A 140 -12.37 9.46 0.45
C PRO A 140 -11.61 10.56 1.21
N HIS A 141 -11.15 11.61 0.50
CA HIS A 141 -10.39 12.74 1.06
C HIS A 141 -10.98 14.09 0.63
N GLY A 142 -12.31 14.16 0.48
CA GLY A 142 -13.00 15.42 0.17
C GLY A 142 -13.20 16.31 1.38
N GLU A 143 -14.11 17.27 1.23
CA GLU A 143 -14.42 18.27 2.25
C GLU A 143 -14.91 17.64 3.56
N GLU A 144 -15.79 16.64 3.48
CA GLU A 144 -16.31 15.96 4.68
C GLU A 144 -15.21 15.26 5.48
N TRP A 145 -14.22 14.68 4.78
CA TRP A 145 -13.06 14.06 5.42
C TRP A 145 -12.12 15.10 6.02
N ARG A 146 -11.85 16.21 5.30
CA ARG A 146 -11.01 17.29 5.82
C ARG A 146 -11.62 17.91 7.08
N GLN A 147 -12.94 18.11 7.10
CA GLN A 147 -13.62 18.60 8.29
C GLN A 147 -13.49 17.61 9.45
N ALA A 148 -13.66 16.30 9.19
CA ALA A 148 -13.43 15.27 10.21
C ALA A 148 -11.99 15.27 10.72
N CYS A 149 -10.98 15.52 9.87
CA CYS A 149 -9.59 15.66 10.30
C CYS A 149 -9.38 16.86 11.23
N ILE A 150 -9.98 18.01 10.90
CA ILE A 150 -9.92 19.21 11.76
C ILE A 150 -10.51 18.90 13.13
N ASP A 151 -11.72 18.32 13.15
CA ASP A 151 -12.43 18.01 14.39
C ASP A 151 -11.64 17.01 15.26
N LEU A 152 -10.97 16.05 14.62
CA LEU A 152 -10.13 15.05 15.29
C LEU A 152 -8.72 15.56 15.63
N GLY A 153 -8.41 16.84 15.42
CA GLY A 153 -7.13 17.45 15.81
C GLY A 153 -5.95 17.13 14.89
N ILE A 154 -6.19 16.66 13.67
CA ILE A 154 -5.18 16.40 12.63
C ILE A 154 -5.41 17.30 11.41
N ALA A 155 -5.59 18.60 11.66
CA ALA A 155 -5.78 19.58 10.59
C ALA A 155 -4.59 19.59 9.61
N GLY A 156 -4.87 19.72 8.32
CA GLY A 156 -3.84 19.73 7.27
C GLY A 156 -3.23 18.36 6.96
N GLU A 157 -3.82 17.27 7.45
CA GLU A 157 -3.37 15.91 7.16
C GLU A 157 -3.31 15.63 5.65
N LYS A 158 -2.17 15.11 5.20
CA LYS A 158 -1.98 14.74 3.79
C LYS A 158 -2.51 13.34 3.57
N ARG A 159 -3.10 13.11 2.38
CA ARG A 159 -3.61 11.80 1.93
C ARG A 159 -2.60 10.66 2.09
N CYS A 160 -1.31 10.95 1.91
CA CYS A 160 -0.25 9.96 1.99
C CYS A 160 0.72 10.34 3.09
N HIS A 161 0.82 9.50 4.13
CA HIS A 161 1.97 9.47 5.01
C HIS A 161 3.12 8.73 4.30
N ASN A 162 4.31 9.31 4.30
CA ASN A 162 5.48 8.70 3.67
C ASN A 162 6.28 7.87 4.70
N LEU A 163 5.63 6.88 5.30
CA LEU A 163 6.34 5.94 6.16
C LEU A 163 7.14 4.98 5.30
N PRO A 164 8.42 4.70 5.64
CA PRO A 164 9.32 3.88 4.82
C PRO A 164 9.01 2.39 4.95
N PHE A 165 7.73 2.01 4.80
CA PHE A 165 7.36 0.59 4.80
C PHE A 165 7.89 -0.06 3.52
N PRO A 166 8.71 -1.12 3.63
CA PRO A 166 9.28 -1.76 2.46
C PRO A 166 8.15 -2.34 1.61
N ALA A 167 7.98 -1.78 0.42
CA ALA A 167 7.08 -2.32 -0.59
C ALA A 167 7.65 -3.64 -1.10
N ARG A 168 6.83 -4.69 -1.12
CA ARG A 168 7.21 -5.94 -1.78
C ARG A 168 7.24 -5.70 -3.29
N THR A 169 8.43 -5.56 -3.85
CA THR A 169 8.64 -5.55 -5.29
C THR A 169 8.60 -6.99 -5.79
N HIS A 170 7.69 -7.25 -6.73
CA HIS A 170 7.66 -8.54 -7.41
C HIS A 170 8.42 -8.41 -8.74
N PRO A 171 9.28 -9.37 -9.10
CA PRO A 171 9.95 -9.35 -10.38
C PRO A 171 8.91 -9.41 -11.51
N ALA A 172 9.20 -8.72 -12.61
CA ALA A 172 8.37 -8.80 -13.79
C ALA A 172 8.39 -10.22 -14.36
N ARG A 173 7.21 -10.84 -14.44
CA ARG A 173 7.03 -12.20 -14.99
C ARG A 173 6.67 -12.18 -16.45
N PHE A 174 6.19 -11.04 -16.95
CA PHE A 174 5.74 -10.85 -18.31
C PHE A 174 6.39 -9.60 -18.89
N VAL A 175 6.81 -9.67 -20.14
CA VAL A 175 7.35 -8.52 -20.89
C VAL A 175 6.50 -8.34 -22.13
N TYR A 176 5.99 -7.14 -22.32
CA TYR A 176 5.22 -6.78 -23.51
C TYR A 176 6.03 -5.83 -24.38
N GLY A 177 6.03 -6.02 -25.70
CA GLY A 177 6.70 -5.15 -26.66
C GLY A 177 5.72 -4.33 -27.49
N CYS A 178 6.09 -3.09 -27.77
CA CYS A 178 5.45 -2.32 -28.84
C CYS A 178 5.96 -2.79 -30.21
N PRO A 179 5.10 -3.20 -31.15
CA PRO A 179 5.54 -3.63 -32.48
C PRO A 179 6.10 -2.49 -33.35
N ASN A 180 5.88 -1.23 -32.98
CA ASN A 180 6.32 -0.08 -33.78
C ASN A 180 7.66 0.51 -33.31
N CYS A 181 7.86 0.65 -32.00
CA CYS A 181 9.08 1.26 -31.46
C CYS A 181 9.99 0.28 -30.70
N GLY A 182 9.59 -0.99 -30.56
CA GLY A 182 10.37 -1.99 -29.84
C GLY A 182 10.40 -1.83 -28.31
N GLN A 183 9.81 -0.76 -27.76
CA GLN A 183 9.83 -0.50 -26.32
C GLN A 183 9.20 -1.66 -25.53
N GLU A 184 9.89 -2.08 -24.48
CA GLU A 184 9.46 -3.14 -23.57
C GLU A 184 8.74 -2.59 -22.34
N PHE A 185 7.72 -3.33 -21.90
CA PHE A 185 6.85 -3.01 -20.79
C PHE A 185 6.79 -4.20 -19.82
N PRO A 186 7.75 -4.30 -18.89
CA PRO A 186 7.77 -5.36 -17.89
C PRO A 186 6.56 -5.26 -16.93
N ARG A 187 5.94 -6.40 -16.63
CA ARG A 187 4.75 -6.53 -15.79
C ARG A 187 4.81 -7.77 -14.90
N VAL A 188 4.31 -7.63 -13.68
CA VAL A 188 4.16 -8.75 -12.73
C VAL A 188 2.96 -9.65 -13.10
N ARG A 189 1.91 -9.07 -13.70
CA ARG A 189 0.67 -9.76 -14.07
C ARG A 189 0.37 -9.56 -15.56
N ARG A 190 -0.29 -10.54 -16.18
CA ARG A 190 -0.77 -10.43 -17.57
C ARG A 190 -1.76 -9.28 -17.72
N MET A 191 -1.67 -8.58 -18.86
CA MET A 191 -2.64 -7.58 -19.27
C MET A 191 -3.98 -8.27 -19.59
N ARG A 192 -5.05 -7.85 -18.91
CA ARG A 192 -6.43 -8.34 -19.18
C ARG A 192 -7.15 -7.55 -20.27
N ARG A 193 -6.64 -6.35 -20.60
CA ARG A 193 -7.20 -5.45 -21.61
C ARG A 193 -6.15 -5.17 -22.66
N ALA A 194 -6.57 -4.86 -23.89
CA ALA A 194 -5.68 -4.38 -24.91
C ALA A 194 -5.10 -3.01 -24.49
N LEU A 195 -3.79 -2.94 -24.37
CA LEU A 195 -3.05 -1.70 -24.12
C LEU A 195 -2.18 -1.41 -25.34
N ALA A 196 -1.95 -0.14 -25.62
CA ALA A 196 -1.06 0.31 -26.67
C ALA A 196 0.10 1.12 -26.08
N CYS A 197 1.20 1.21 -26.82
CA CYS A 197 2.30 2.09 -26.47
C CYS A 197 1.84 3.55 -26.49
N LEU A 198 1.79 4.17 -25.31
CA LEU A 198 1.33 5.55 -25.16
C LEU A 198 2.20 6.52 -25.96
N ALA A 199 3.53 6.30 -26.02
CA ALA A 199 4.42 7.14 -26.80
C ALA A 199 4.09 7.10 -28.30
N CYS A 200 3.85 5.92 -28.87
CA CYS A 200 3.44 5.78 -30.28
C CYS A 200 2.03 6.34 -30.52
N CYS A 201 1.09 6.09 -29.62
CA CYS A 201 -0.26 6.67 -29.70
C CYS A 201 -0.23 8.20 -29.65
N ARG A 202 0.58 8.81 -28.77
CA ARG A 202 0.75 10.27 -28.73
C ARG A 202 1.38 10.82 -30.01
N LYS A 203 2.42 10.16 -30.51
CA LYS A 203 3.15 10.59 -31.71
C LYS A 203 2.33 10.47 -33.00
N HIS A 204 1.51 9.42 -33.12
CA HIS A 204 0.89 9.06 -34.40
C HIS A 204 -0.65 9.00 -34.38
N ASN A 205 -1.28 9.07 -33.21
CA ASN A 205 -2.74 8.95 -33.08
C ASN A 205 -3.31 9.89 -32.00
N ARG A 206 -2.72 11.09 -31.82
CA ARG A 206 -3.18 12.13 -30.88
C ARG A 206 -3.40 11.65 -29.44
N GLY A 207 -2.71 10.59 -29.03
CA GLY A 207 -2.82 9.99 -27.69
C GLY A 207 -3.95 8.96 -27.56
N GLU A 208 -4.75 8.76 -28.59
CA GLU A 208 -5.80 7.74 -28.61
C GLU A 208 -5.24 6.36 -28.90
N PHE A 209 -5.90 5.33 -28.35
CA PHE A 209 -5.54 3.95 -28.60
C PHE A 209 -5.60 3.63 -30.10
N HIS A 210 -4.54 3.01 -30.64
CA HIS A 210 -4.54 2.51 -32.00
C HIS A 210 -4.08 1.05 -32.03
N PRO A 211 -4.79 0.13 -32.72
CA PRO A 211 -4.45 -1.30 -32.76
C PRO A 211 -3.03 -1.59 -33.26
N ARG A 212 -2.50 -0.77 -34.18
CA ARG A 212 -1.10 -0.87 -34.66
C ARG A 212 -0.06 -0.79 -33.55
N TYR A 213 -0.36 -0.07 -32.46
CA TYR A 213 0.57 0.13 -31.33
C TYR A 213 0.21 -0.76 -30.14
N ARG A 214 -0.72 -1.71 -30.31
CA ARG A 214 -1.11 -2.66 -29.28
C ARG A 214 0.11 -3.48 -28.85
N LEU A 215 0.33 -3.50 -27.53
CA LEU A 215 1.42 -4.22 -26.92
C LEU A 215 1.20 -5.73 -27.08
N LYS A 216 2.25 -6.44 -27.49
CA LYS A 216 2.25 -7.90 -27.69
C LYS A 216 3.13 -8.54 -26.61
N LEU A 217 2.71 -9.70 -26.11
CA LEU A 217 3.50 -10.46 -25.13
C LEU A 217 4.76 -11.02 -25.83
N ILE A 218 5.92 -10.77 -25.25
CA ILE A 218 7.21 -11.32 -25.69
C ILE A 218 7.60 -12.53 -24.82
N ARG A 219 7.50 -12.36 -23.49
CA ARG A 219 7.89 -13.35 -22.47
C ARG A 219 6.87 -13.36 -21.34
#